data_AF-A0A954NR58-F1
#
_entry.id   AF-A0A954NR58-F1
#
_cell.length_a   1.000
_cell.length_b   1.000
_cell.length_c   1.000
_cell.angle_alpha   90.00
_cell.angle_beta   90.00
_cell.angle_gamma   90.00
#
_symmetry.space_group_name_H-M   'P 1'
#
loop_
_entity.id
_entity.type
_entity.pdbx_description
1 polymer ?
#
loop_
_entity_poly.entity_id
_entity_poly.type
_entity_poly.pdbx_seq_one_letter_code
_entity_poly.pdbx_strand_id
1 'polypeptide(L)' 'KPLAPSSDDTPGIWKKVINQELSLDQLENQYITATLDRLGWNKSAAARQLGIERTTLDRKLKKYGITKPD' A
#
# COMPACT_ATOMS: atom_id res chain seq x y z
N LYS A 1 -23.73 9.00 -2.35
CA LYS A 1 -22.95 9.44 -3.54
C LYS A 1 -21.52 9.65 -3.06
N PRO A 2 -20.51 8.92 -3.57
CA PRO A 2 -19.14 9.14 -3.13
C PRO A 2 -18.76 10.59 -3.49
N LEU A 3 -18.21 11.32 -2.52
CA LEU A 3 -17.73 12.69 -2.69
C LEU A 3 -16.53 12.63 -3.63
N ALA A 4 -16.74 12.91 -4.91
CA ALA A 4 -15.62 13.06 -5.84
C ALA A 4 -14.77 14.23 -5.34
N PRO A 5 -13.47 14.05 -5.08
CA PRO A 5 -12.61 15.13 -4.63
C PRO A 5 -12.55 16.22 -5.71
N SER A 6 -12.69 17.47 -5.29
CA SER A 6 -12.54 18.67 -6.13
C SER A 6 -11.24 18.59 -6.92
N SER A 7 -11.29 18.88 -8.23
CA SER A 7 -10.20 18.63 -9.17
C SER A 7 -8.88 19.31 -8.85
N ASP A 8 -8.87 20.34 -8.00
CA ASP A 8 -7.69 21.14 -7.66
C ASP A 8 -6.88 20.61 -6.46
N ASP A 9 -7.46 19.78 -5.59
CA ASP A 9 -6.82 19.34 -4.33
C ASP A 9 -6.35 17.88 -4.34
N THR A 10 -6.39 17.20 -5.49
CA THR A 10 -6.03 15.77 -5.53
C THR A 10 -4.52 15.56 -5.54
N PRO A 11 -3.93 14.90 -4.52
CA PRO A 11 -2.55 14.41 -4.60
C PRO A 11 -2.34 13.61 -5.88
N GLY A 12 -1.20 13.81 -6.56
CA GLY A 12 -0.92 13.20 -7.88
C GLY A 12 -1.09 11.67 -7.95
N ILE A 13 -1.01 10.97 -6.81
CA ILE A 13 -1.33 9.53 -6.70
C ILE A 13 -2.78 9.24 -7.11
N TRP A 14 -3.75 10.02 -6.64
CA TRP A 14 -5.17 9.81 -6.96
C TRP A 14 -5.47 10.11 -8.43
N LYS A 15 -4.79 11.09 -9.01
CA LYS A 15 -4.88 11.37 -10.46
C LYS A 15 -4.44 10.17 -11.30
N LYS A 16 -3.36 9.49 -10.92
CA LYS A 16 -2.90 8.25 -11.58
C LYS A 16 -3.87 7.09 -11.42
N VAL A 17 -4.48 6.94 -10.24
CA VAL A 17 -5.51 5.91 -9.99
C VAL A 17 -6.75 6.13 -10.86
N ILE A 18 -7.23 7.38 -10.95
CA ILE A 18 -8.39 7.75 -11.77
C ILE A 18 -8.09 7.58 -13.26
N ASN A 19 -6.86 7.88 -13.69
CA ASN A 19 -6.38 7.65 -15.05
C ASN A 19 -6.04 6.18 -15.35
N GLN A 20 -6.28 5.25 -14.41
CA GLN A 20 -5.96 3.83 -14.51
C GLN A 20 -4.47 3.52 -14.82
N GLU A 21 -3.57 4.43 -14.49
CA GLU A 21 -2.12 4.24 -14.66
C GLU A 21 -1.52 3.34 -13.56
N LEU A 22 -2.26 3.11 -12.46
CA LEU A 22 -1.88 2.26 -11.33
C LEU A 22 -2.98 1.24 -11.04
N SER A 23 -2.62 -0.04 -10.97
CA SER A 23 -3.53 -1.08 -10.52
C SER A 23 -3.66 -1.08 -8.99
N LEU A 24 -4.77 -1.62 -8.47
CA LEU A 24 -4.97 -1.82 -7.03
C LEU A 24 -3.85 -2.66 -6.41
N ASP A 25 -3.35 -3.66 -7.14
CA ASP A 25 -2.24 -4.52 -6.70
C ASP A 25 -0.93 -3.71 -6.58
N GLN A 26 -0.66 -2.77 -7.49
CA GLN A 26 0.52 -1.90 -7.41
C GLN A 26 0.43 -0.89 -6.27
N LEU A 27 -0.75 -0.32 -6.04
CA LEU A 27 -0.99 0.58 -4.92
C LEU A 27 -0.81 -0.15 -3.59
N GLU A 28 -1.37 -1.35 -3.47
CA GLU A 28 -1.24 -2.19 -2.29
C GLU A 28 0.22 -2.57 -2.02
N ASN A 29 0.97 -2.98 -3.05
CA ASN A 29 2.39 -3.30 -2.91
C ASN A 29 3.21 -2.10 -2.39
N GLN A 30 3.02 -0.92 -3.00
CA GLN A 30 3.68 0.30 -2.55
C GLN A 30 3.32 0.66 -1.11
N TYR A 31 2.05 0.53 -0.73
CA TYR A 31 1.59 0.85 0.61
C TYR A 31 2.17 -0.11 1.66
N ILE A 32 2.22 -1.41 1.36
CA ILE A 32 2.82 -2.43 2.24
C ILE A 32 4.32 -2.14 2.44
N THR A 33 5.03 -1.87 1.36
CA THR A 33 6.48 -1.59 1.38
C THR A 33 6.79 -0.34 2.18
N ALA A 34 6.09 0.77 1.91
CA ALA A 34 6.26 2.01 2.65
C ALA A 34 5.95 1.86 4.15
N THR A 35 4.94 1.05 4.49
CA THR A 35 4.59 0.76 5.89
C THR A 35 5.68 -0.05 6.59
N LEU A 36 6.25 -1.06 5.90
CA LEU A 36 7.36 -1.84 6.43
C LEU A 36 8.60 -0.97 6.66
N ASP A 37 8.99 -0.14 5.69
CA ASP A 37 10.15 0.74 5.83
C ASP A 37 9.98 1.73 6.98
N ARG A 38 8.81 2.38 7.09
CA ARG A 38 8.50 3.30 8.19
C ARG A 38 8.60 2.64 9.57
N LEU A 39 8.31 1.35 9.65
CA LEU A 39 8.30 0.58 10.89
C LEU A 39 9.58 -0.27 11.08
N GLY A 40 10.62 -0.02 10.28
CA GLY A 40 11.91 -0.75 10.38
C GLY A 40 11.76 -2.25 10.15
N TRP A 41 10.92 -2.64 9.18
CA TRP A 41 10.65 -4.03 8.82
C TRP A 41 9.98 -4.88 9.93
N ASN A 42 9.37 -4.23 10.91
CA ASN A 42 8.57 -4.91 11.92
C ASN A 42 7.22 -5.39 11.35
N LYS A 43 7.18 -6.64 10.87
CA LYS A 43 5.99 -7.24 10.25
C LYS A 43 4.75 -7.22 11.14
N SER A 44 4.90 -7.42 12.45
CA SER A 44 3.76 -7.41 13.38
C SER A 44 3.16 -6.01 13.53
N ALA A 45 4.01 -5.00 13.62
CA ALA A 45 3.57 -3.60 13.65
C ALA A 45 2.95 -3.20 12.30
N ALA A 46 3.56 -3.61 11.18
CA ALA A 46 3.05 -3.34 9.84
C ALA A 46 1.68 -3.97 9.61
N ALA A 47 1.48 -5.23 10.00
CA ALA A 47 0.18 -5.90 9.88
C ALA A 47 -0.91 -5.16 10.67
N ARG A 48 -0.60 -4.72 11.90
CA ARG A 48 -1.50 -3.89 12.71
C ARG A 48 -1.83 -2.55 12.05
N GLN A 49 -0.83 -1.86 11.50
CA GLN A 49 -1.01 -0.58 10.83
C GLN A 49 -1.83 -0.71 9.53
N LEU A 50 -1.63 -1.79 8.80
CA LEU A 50 -2.37 -2.12 7.58
C LEU A 50 -3.79 -2.64 7.87
N GLY A 51 -4.12 -2.93 9.14
CA GLY A 51 -5.42 -3.47 9.53
C GLY A 51 -5.66 -4.91 9.05
N ILE A 52 -4.60 -5.69 8.85
CA ILE A 52 -4.68 -7.08 8.37
C ILE A 52 -4.01 -8.04 9.35
N GLU A 53 -4.37 -9.32 9.26
CA GLU A 53 -3.61 -10.34 9.98
C GLU A 53 -2.18 -10.46 9.45
N ARG A 54 -1.24 -10.79 10.35
CA ARG A 54 0.16 -11.04 9.99
C ARG A 54 0.31 -12.14 8.93
N THR A 55 -0.51 -13.19 9.00
CA THR A 55 -0.57 -14.28 8.00
C THR A 55 -0.93 -13.77 6.62
N THR A 56 -1.86 -12.81 6.55
CA THR A 56 -2.26 -12.13 5.31
C THR A 56 -1.13 -11.26 4.79
N LEU A 57 -0.44 -10.53 5.67
CA LEU A 57 0.76 -9.77 5.29
C LEU A 57 1.82 -10.71 4.70
N ASP A 58 2.17 -11.81 5.38
CA ASP A 58 3.17 -12.76 4.90
C ASP A 58 2.80 -13.35 3.52
N ARG A 59 1.51 -13.63 3.27
CA ARG A 59 1.02 -14.06 1.95
C ARG A 59 1.20 -12.97 0.89
N LYS A 60 0.90 -11.71 1.21
CA LYS A 60 1.07 -10.57 0.31
C LYS A 60 2.54 -10.32 0.01
N LEU A 61 3.43 -10.39 1.00
CA LEU A 61 4.88 -10.27 0.78
C LEU A 61 5.39 -11.33 -0.19
N LYS A 62 4.94 -12.58 -0.05
CA LYS A 62 5.25 -13.66 -1.00
C LYS A 62 4.68 -13.40 -2.39
N LYS A 63 3.42 -12.96 -2.49
CA LYS A 63 2.74 -12.65 -3.76
C LYS A 63 3.49 -11.57 -4.55
N TYR A 64 3.97 -10.53 -3.86
CA TYR A 64 4.61 -9.37 -4.47
C TYR A 64 6.13 -9.44 -4.52
N GLY A 65 6.75 -10.49 -3.97
CA GLY A 65 8.22 -10.62 -3.90
C GLY A 65 8.90 -9.58 -3.01
N ILE A 66 8.18 -9.00 -2.04
CA ILE A 66 8.71 -7.97 -1.15
C ILE A 66 9.65 -8.63 -0.13
N THR A 67 10.91 -8.23 -0.15
CA THR A 67 11.97 -8.74 0.73
C THR A 67 12.70 -7.59 1.40
N LYS A 68 13.24 -7.84 2.60
CA LYS A 68 13.97 -6.82 3.35
C LYS A 68 15.21 -6.41 2.56
N PRO A 69 15.43 -5.11 2.28
CA PRO A 69 16.69 -4.63 1.73
C PRO A 69 17.79 -4.89 2.77
N ASP A 70 18.90 -5.49 2.32
CA ASP A 70 20.12 -5.69 3.11
C ASP A 70 20.77 -4.35 3.50
#